data_AF-A0A1M3D073-F1
#
_entry.id   AF-A0A1M3D073-F1
#
_cell.length_a   1.000
_cell.length_b   1.000
_cell.length_c   1.000
_cell.angle_alpha   90.00
_cell.angle_beta   90.00
_cell.angle_gamma   90.00
#
_symmetry.space_group_name_H-M   'P 1'
#
loop_
_entity.id
_entity.type
_entity.pdbx_description
1 polymer ?
#
loop_
_entity_poly.entity_id
_entity_poly.type
_entity_poly.pdbx_seq_one_letter_code
_entity_poly.pdbx_strand_id
1 'polypeptide(L)'
;MAYTKKAAVTTPGSEAPAMIIFTQDKDKLFDIVSLQSNFMTKSMKNEKGEIIGEEYALSADEKSAFEVILEVVLSEVFEVFKKHTNGISDSYKITDTTITMSINDHAAYNDNDLDLIDMAIKDSIVDGCLQGWFGLRAQGELTAFVTNKFRDKKELLKARMFTLKMRRAFVANLNSQ
;
A
#
# COMPACT_ATOMS: atom_id res chain seq x y z
N MET A 1 15.84 -9.26 -2.33
CA MET A 1 14.48 -9.85 -2.26
C MET A 1 14.13 -10.36 -3.64
N ALA A 2 13.83 -11.65 -3.79
CA ALA A 2 13.44 -12.22 -5.08
C ALA A 2 11.94 -11.99 -5.27
N TYR A 3 11.59 -11.14 -6.23
CA TYR A 3 10.22 -10.89 -6.67
C TYR A 3 9.90 -11.91 -7.76
N THR A 4 8.84 -12.69 -7.60
CA THR A 4 8.32 -13.50 -8.71
C THR A 4 7.48 -12.59 -9.60
N LYS A 5 8.16 -11.86 -10.49
CA LYS A 5 7.54 -11.11 -11.59
C LYS A 5 6.93 -12.16 -12.54
N LYS A 6 5.63 -12.47 -12.43
CA LYS A 6 4.94 -13.07 -13.58
C LYS A 6 4.61 -11.93 -14.53
N ALA A 7 5.61 -11.56 -15.34
CA ALA A 7 5.32 -10.90 -16.60
C ALA A 7 4.30 -11.76 -17.36
N ALA A 8 3.32 -11.11 -17.95
CA ALA A 8 2.27 -11.75 -18.72
C ALA A 8 2.85 -12.82 -19.65
N VAL A 9 2.27 -14.03 -19.61
CA VAL A 9 2.50 -15.02 -20.65
C VAL A 9 1.82 -14.48 -21.91
N THR A 10 2.56 -13.73 -22.71
CA THR A 10 2.09 -13.30 -24.03
C THR A 10 2.51 -14.34 -25.05
N THR A 11 1.61 -15.26 -25.35
CA THR A 11 1.66 -15.99 -26.62
C THR A 11 1.34 -14.96 -27.73
N PRO A 12 2.15 -14.85 -28.81
CA PRO A 12 1.83 -13.95 -29.92
C PRO A 12 0.44 -14.30 -30.48
N GLY A 13 -0.50 -13.36 -30.43
CA GLY A 13 -1.89 -13.55 -30.89
C GLY A 13 -2.93 -13.81 -29.79
N SER A 14 -2.58 -13.70 -28.51
CA SER A 14 -3.52 -13.84 -27.39
C SER A 14 -3.94 -12.48 -26.82
N GLU A 15 -5.23 -12.12 -26.95
CA GLU A 15 -5.91 -10.99 -26.29
C GLU A 15 -6.05 -11.14 -24.75
N ALA A 16 -5.11 -11.85 -24.10
CA ALA A 16 -5.18 -12.04 -22.66
C ALA A 16 -4.80 -10.71 -21.96
N PRO A 17 -5.64 -10.20 -21.03
CA PRO A 17 -5.33 -8.97 -20.32
C PRO A 17 -4.03 -9.13 -19.53
N ALA A 18 -3.18 -8.11 -19.60
CA ALA A 18 -2.04 -7.94 -18.71
C ALA A 18 -2.57 -7.71 -17.28
N MET A 19 -2.16 -8.55 -16.33
CA MET A 19 -2.55 -8.42 -14.93
C MET A 19 -1.38 -7.86 -14.11
N ILE A 20 -1.59 -6.76 -13.39
CA ILE A 20 -0.67 -6.28 -12.36
C ILE A 20 -1.05 -6.98 -11.06
N ILE A 21 -0.08 -7.57 -10.37
CA ILE A 21 -0.31 -8.25 -9.09
C ILE A 21 0.65 -7.68 -8.06
N PHE A 22 0.11 -6.92 -7.11
CA PHE A 22 0.81 -6.56 -5.89
C PHE A 22 0.70 -7.73 -4.92
N THR A 23 1.83 -8.25 -4.44
CA THR A 23 1.88 -9.27 -3.38
C THR A 23 2.80 -8.82 -2.27
N GLN A 24 2.28 -8.79 -1.06
CA GLN A 24 3.04 -8.37 0.11
C GLN A 24 2.80 -9.31 1.28
N ASP A 25 3.90 -9.71 1.92
CA ASP A 25 3.90 -10.56 3.09
C ASP A 25 3.52 -9.74 4.34
N LYS A 26 2.59 -10.26 5.15
CA LYS A 26 2.09 -9.58 6.35
C LYS A 26 3.15 -9.41 7.42
N ASP A 27 3.99 -10.43 7.63
CA ASP A 27 5.05 -10.38 8.64
C ASP A 27 6.10 -9.33 8.28
N LYS A 28 6.46 -9.25 6.99
CA LYS A 28 7.35 -8.16 6.52
C LYS A 28 6.74 -6.78 6.68
N LEU A 29 5.42 -6.63 6.52
CA LEU A 29 4.77 -5.35 6.77
C LEU A 29 4.77 -5.02 8.26
N PHE A 30 4.48 -6.01 9.10
CA PHE A 30 4.55 -5.87 10.55
C PHE A 30 5.94 -5.42 10.98
N ASP A 31 7.01 -6.07 10.49
CA ASP A 31 8.40 -5.71 10.81
C ASP A 31 8.72 -4.26 10.42
N ILE A 32 8.26 -3.82 9.25
CA ILE A 32 8.45 -2.45 8.78
C ILE A 32 7.73 -1.45 9.67
N VAL A 33 6.46 -1.70 9.99
CA VAL A 33 5.64 -0.82 10.82
C VAL A 33 6.16 -0.78 12.26
N SER A 34 6.56 -1.93 12.81
CA SER A 34 7.20 -2.03 14.12
C SER A 34 8.51 -1.24 14.16
N LEU A 35 9.39 -1.40 13.18
CA LEU A 35 10.64 -0.65 13.10
C LEU A 35 10.40 0.87 13.02
N GLN A 36 9.45 1.29 12.18
CA GLN A 36 9.15 2.72 12.01
C GLN A 36 8.50 3.31 13.27
N SER A 37 7.59 2.59 13.91
CA SER A 37 6.97 3.04 15.16
C SER A 37 8.03 3.24 16.25
N ASN A 38 8.93 2.26 16.44
CA ASN A 38 10.08 2.35 17.34
C ASN A 38 10.94 3.57 17.05
N PHE A 39 11.26 3.81 15.77
CA PHE A 39 12.05 4.96 15.39
C PHE A 39 11.37 6.29 15.72
N MET A 40 10.04 6.38 15.54
CA MET A 40 9.26 7.59 15.81
C MET A 40 9.11 7.87 17.30
N THR A 41 9.09 6.83 18.14
CA THR A 41 8.87 6.98 19.58
C THR A 41 10.17 7.02 20.40
N LYS A 42 11.33 6.65 19.83
CA LYS A 42 12.62 6.49 20.53
C LYS A 42 13.06 7.64 21.44
N SER A 43 12.63 8.87 21.14
CA SER A 43 13.02 10.08 21.87
C SER A 43 11.91 10.63 22.77
N MET A 44 10.77 9.95 22.86
CA MET A 44 9.67 10.36 23.72
C MET A 44 10.06 10.23 25.19
N LYS A 45 9.73 11.26 25.96
CA LYS A 45 10.00 11.32 27.39
C LYS A 45 8.73 11.66 28.17
N ASN A 46 8.62 11.11 29.38
CA ASN A 46 7.57 11.51 30.31
C ASN A 46 7.93 12.84 31.01
N GLU A 47 7.04 13.33 31.87
CA GLU A 47 7.22 14.57 32.65
C GLU A 47 8.45 14.54 33.58
N LYS A 48 8.95 13.34 33.92
CA LYS A 48 10.16 13.14 34.72
C LYS A 48 11.44 13.10 33.88
N GLY A 49 11.32 13.19 32.55
CA GLY A 49 12.44 13.11 31.61
C GLY A 49 12.91 11.69 31.28
N GLU A 50 12.19 10.67 31.72
CA GLU A 50 12.49 9.25 31.44
C GLU A 50 11.99 8.88 30.04
N ILE A 51 12.77 8.06 29.32
CA ILE A 51 12.39 7.61 27.97
C ILE A 51 11.23 6.60 28.09
N ILE A 52 10.13 6.88 27.40
CA ILE A 52 8.92 6.03 27.38
C ILE A 52 8.60 5.51 25.97
N GLY A 53 9.50 5.70 25.01
CA GLY A 53 9.25 5.40 23.60
C GLY A 53 8.84 3.95 23.32
N GLU A 54 9.41 3.01 24.05
CA GLU A 54 9.10 1.58 23.92
C GLU A 54 7.64 1.27 24.26
N GLU A 55 7.03 2.02 25.19
CA GLU A 55 5.62 1.84 25.55
C GLU A 55 4.66 2.23 24.42
N TYR A 56 5.10 3.03 23.45
CA TYR A 56 4.26 3.49 22.34
C TYR A 56 4.64 2.86 21.00
N ALA A 57 5.75 2.13 20.96
CA ALA A 57 6.16 1.39 19.77
C ALA A 57 5.31 0.12 19.61
N LEU A 58 5.06 -0.27 18.37
CA LEU A 58 4.38 -1.52 18.05
C LEU A 58 5.32 -2.70 18.33
N SER A 59 4.93 -3.57 19.26
CA SER A 59 5.67 -4.76 19.66
C SER A 59 5.08 -6.05 19.08
N ALA A 60 5.84 -7.15 19.14
CA ALA A 60 5.42 -8.46 18.63
C ALA A 60 4.13 -8.97 19.28
N ASP A 61 3.91 -8.65 20.55
CA ASP A 61 2.71 -9.05 21.30
C ASP A 61 1.44 -8.33 20.79
N GLU A 62 1.61 -7.23 20.06
CA GLU A 62 0.52 -6.41 19.52
C GLU A 62 0.23 -6.74 18.04
N LYS A 63 0.76 -7.86 17.53
CA LYS A 63 0.56 -8.30 16.14
C LYS A 63 -0.91 -8.46 15.76
N SER A 64 -1.76 -8.93 16.67
CA SER A 64 -3.20 -9.04 16.41
C SER A 64 -3.87 -7.68 16.23
N ALA A 65 -3.43 -6.66 16.98
CA ALA A 65 -3.93 -5.29 16.80
C ALA A 65 -3.48 -4.71 15.46
N PHE A 66 -2.24 -5.00 15.05
CA PHE A 66 -1.73 -4.65 13.73
C PHE A 66 -2.57 -5.30 12.62
N GLU A 67 -2.93 -6.58 12.72
CA GLU A 67 -3.73 -7.27 11.70
C GLU A 67 -5.11 -6.63 11.51
N VAL A 68 -5.78 -6.24 12.59
CA VAL A 68 -7.07 -5.52 12.52
C VAL A 68 -6.91 -4.14 11.85
N ILE A 69 -5.85 -3.39 12.21
CA ILE A 69 -5.55 -2.10 11.59
C ILE A 69 -5.27 -2.29 10.09
N LEU A 70 -4.49 -3.29 9.74
CA LEU A 70 -4.09 -3.61 8.38
C LEU A 70 -5.31 -3.89 7.49
N GLU A 71 -6.30 -4.64 7.97
CA GLU A 71 -7.54 -4.89 7.21
C GLU A 71 -8.30 -3.61 6.86
N VAL A 72 -8.44 -2.69 7.82
CA VAL A 72 -9.08 -1.39 7.59
C VAL A 72 -8.30 -0.56 6.57
N VAL A 73 -6.98 -0.47 6.75
CA VAL A 73 -6.09 0.29 5.88
C VAL A 73 -6.08 -0.28 4.45
N LEU A 74 -6.08 -1.60 4.29
CA LEU A 74 -6.14 -2.25 2.98
C LEU A 74 -7.43 -1.89 2.25
N SER A 75 -8.57 -1.88 2.94
CA SER A 75 -9.83 -1.45 2.34
C SER A 75 -9.77 0.01 1.87
N GLU A 76 -9.20 0.92 2.68
CA GLU A 76 -9.05 2.32 2.28
C GLU A 76 -8.14 2.52 1.08
N VAL A 77 -6.98 1.84 1.05
CA VAL A 77 -6.03 1.93 -0.06
C VAL A 77 -6.64 1.32 -1.31
N PHE A 78 -7.33 0.18 -1.21
CA PHE A 78 -8.01 -0.47 -2.33
C PHE A 78 -9.11 0.42 -2.94
N GLU A 79 -9.85 1.18 -2.14
CA GLU A 79 -10.85 2.12 -2.66
C GLU A 79 -10.23 3.21 -3.57
N VAL A 80 -8.97 3.60 -3.35
CA VAL A 80 -8.25 4.51 -4.25
C VAL A 80 -8.02 3.86 -5.61
N PHE A 81 -7.70 2.56 -5.65
CA PHE A 81 -7.57 1.78 -6.88
C PHE A 81 -8.87 1.74 -7.64
N LYS A 82 -9.92 1.24 -7.00
CA LYS A 82 -11.23 0.98 -7.59
C LYS A 82 -11.79 2.22 -8.31
N LYS A 83 -11.63 3.41 -7.72
CA LYS A 83 -12.14 4.67 -8.30
C LYS A 83 -11.42 5.12 -9.58
N HIS A 84 -10.17 4.70 -9.79
CA HIS A 84 -9.34 5.17 -10.90
C HIS A 84 -9.19 4.17 -12.03
N THR A 85 -9.76 2.98 -11.88
CA THR A 85 -9.62 1.88 -12.84
C THR A 85 -11.00 1.46 -13.37
N ASN A 86 -11.41 2.01 -14.52
CA ASN A 86 -12.64 1.56 -15.21
C ASN A 86 -12.36 0.20 -15.85
N GLY A 87 -12.75 -0.91 -15.20
CA GLY A 87 -12.69 -2.26 -15.79
C GLY A 87 -11.87 -3.30 -15.03
N ILE A 88 -11.52 -3.09 -13.76
CA ILE A 88 -11.01 -4.20 -12.93
C ILE A 88 -12.18 -5.10 -12.56
N SER A 89 -12.12 -6.35 -12.99
CA SER A 89 -12.84 -7.45 -12.34
C SER A 89 -12.09 -7.78 -11.04
N ASP A 90 -12.70 -7.37 -9.93
CA ASP A 90 -12.14 -7.25 -8.59
C ASP A 90 -11.48 -8.52 -8.03
N SER A 91 -10.29 -8.39 -7.44
CA SER A 91 -10.03 -9.00 -6.13
C SER A 91 -8.79 -8.39 -5.47
N TYR A 92 -8.94 -7.92 -4.23
CA TYR A 92 -7.86 -8.07 -3.27
C TYR A 92 -8.15 -9.36 -2.49
N LYS A 93 -7.14 -10.21 -2.35
CA LYS A 93 -7.22 -11.44 -1.57
C LYS A 93 -6.26 -11.30 -0.40
N ILE A 94 -6.82 -11.29 0.80
CA ILE A 94 -6.04 -11.46 2.02
C ILE A 94 -6.06 -12.96 2.32
N THR A 95 -4.88 -13.57 2.33
CA THR A 95 -4.69 -14.91 2.90
C THR A 95 -4.11 -14.77 4.30
N ASP A 96 -3.88 -15.87 5.00
CA ASP A 96 -3.29 -15.84 6.35
C ASP A 96 -1.94 -15.12 6.35
N THR A 97 -1.11 -15.28 5.30
CA THR A 97 0.26 -14.76 5.26
C THR A 97 0.50 -13.65 4.24
N THR A 98 -0.34 -13.55 3.21
CA THR A 98 -0.11 -12.61 2.10
C THR A 98 -1.31 -11.75 1.78
N ILE A 99 -1.00 -10.52 1.38
CA ILE A 99 -1.93 -9.58 0.77
C ILE A 99 -1.66 -9.62 -0.72
N THR A 100 -2.68 -9.92 -1.51
CA THR A 100 -2.63 -9.86 -2.96
C THR A 100 -3.62 -8.81 -3.44
N MET A 101 -3.20 -7.87 -4.27
CA MET A 101 -4.09 -6.96 -5.00
C MET A 101 -3.83 -7.14 -6.50
N SER A 102 -4.89 -7.38 -7.27
CA SER A 102 -4.77 -7.62 -8.71
C SER A 102 -5.51 -6.56 -9.53
N ILE A 103 -4.89 -6.11 -10.61
CA ILE A 103 -5.43 -5.15 -11.57
C ILE A 103 -5.40 -5.82 -12.94
N ASN A 104 -6.56 -6.02 -13.55
CA ASN A 104 -6.65 -6.43 -14.95
C ASN A 104 -6.52 -5.21 -15.85
N ASP A 105 -5.64 -5.28 -16.85
CA ASP A 105 -5.49 -4.28 -17.89
C ASP A 105 -5.37 -4.88 -19.28
N HIS A 106 -5.84 -4.13 -20.27
CA HIS A 106 -5.84 -4.54 -21.67
C HIS A 106 -4.76 -3.80 -22.51
N ALA A 107 -3.86 -3.03 -21.88
CA ALA A 107 -2.78 -2.31 -22.56
C ALA A 107 -1.38 -2.72 -22.05
N ALA A 108 -0.36 -2.49 -22.88
CA ALA A 108 1.04 -2.71 -22.51
C ALA A 108 1.51 -1.55 -21.61
N TYR A 109 1.85 -1.86 -20.35
CA TYR A 109 2.35 -0.88 -19.40
C TYR A 109 3.85 -0.59 -19.54
N ASN A 110 4.26 0.59 -19.07
CA ASN A 110 5.66 0.88 -18.80
C ASN A 110 6.01 0.29 -17.42
N ASP A 111 6.95 -0.65 -17.39
CA ASP A 111 7.43 -1.29 -16.16
C ASP A 111 7.80 -0.29 -15.05
N ASN A 112 8.38 0.86 -15.39
CA ASN A 112 8.76 1.87 -14.41
C ASN A 112 7.56 2.50 -13.69
N ASP A 113 6.40 2.62 -14.35
CA ASP A 113 5.20 3.16 -13.71
C ASP A 113 4.58 2.16 -12.73
N LEU A 114 4.68 0.86 -13.05
CA LEU A 114 4.17 -0.21 -12.20
C LEU A 114 4.96 -0.28 -10.89
N ASP A 115 6.29 -0.22 -10.96
CA ASP A 115 7.15 -0.21 -9.77
C ASP A 115 6.85 1.01 -8.87
N LEU A 116 6.54 2.16 -9.46
CA LEU A 116 6.17 3.37 -8.73
C LEU A 116 4.78 3.27 -8.09
N ILE A 117 3.84 2.57 -8.72
CA ILE A 117 2.53 2.27 -8.14
C ILE A 117 2.69 1.30 -6.97
N ASP A 118 3.44 0.22 -7.14
CA ASP A 118 3.69 -0.77 -6.09
C ASP A 118 4.36 -0.14 -4.86
N MET A 119 5.33 0.76 -5.08
CA MET A 119 5.96 1.52 -4.00
C MET A 119 4.94 2.43 -3.29
N ALA A 120 4.09 3.14 -4.06
CA ALA A 120 3.06 4.00 -3.49
C ALA A 120 2.00 3.22 -2.69
N ILE A 121 1.65 2.00 -3.12
CA ILE A 121 0.78 1.08 -2.35
C ILE A 121 1.40 0.76 -1.02
N LYS A 122 2.64 0.25 -1.06
CA LYS A 122 3.34 -0.20 0.14
C LYS A 122 3.50 0.94 1.14
N ASP A 123 3.93 2.11 0.67
CA ASP A 123 4.08 3.30 1.50
C ASP A 123 2.73 3.73 2.11
N SER A 124 1.66 3.71 1.33
CA SER A 124 0.31 4.06 1.83
C SER A 124 -0.14 3.08 2.91
N ILE A 125 0.08 1.78 2.72
CA ILE A 125 -0.28 0.76 3.72
C ILE A 125 0.52 0.98 5.01
N VAL A 126 1.83 1.21 4.91
CA VAL A 126 2.70 1.42 6.08
C VAL A 126 2.29 2.67 6.86
N ASP A 127 2.13 3.81 6.19
CA ASP A 127 1.73 5.07 6.85
C ASP A 127 0.31 4.98 7.44
N GLY A 128 -0.61 4.28 6.77
CA GLY A 128 -1.95 4.02 7.29
C GLY A 128 -1.93 3.11 8.52
N CYS A 129 -1.07 2.08 8.54
CA CYS A 129 -0.92 1.22 9.72
C CYS A 129 -0.33 1.99 10.92
N LEU A 130 0.65 2.86 10.68
CA LEU A 130 1.19 3.75 11.72
C LEU A 130 0.13 4.72 12.24
N GLN A 131 -0.74 5.24 11.37
CA GLN A 131 -1.88 6.06 11.76
C GLN A 131 -2.85 5.31 12.67
N GLY A 132 -3.26 4.11 12.27
CA GLY A 132 -4.13 3.27 13.10
C GLY A 132 -3.48 2.97 14.45
N TRP A 133 -2.17 2.66 14.45
CA TRP A 133 -1.43 2.35 15.67
C TRP A 133 -1.36 3.52 16.65
N PHE A 134 -0.87 4.67 16.20
CA PHE A 134 -0.76 5.84 17.09
C PHE A 134 -2.12 6.39 17.51
N GLY A 135 -3.14 6.23 16.66
CA GLY A 135 -4.52 6.51 17.01
C GLY A 135 -5.01 5.61 18.15
N LEU A 136 -4.73 4.32 18.10
CA LEU A 136 -5.04 3.36 19.18
C LEU A 136 -4.34 3.72 20.49
N ARG A 137 -3.06 4.14 20.42
CA ARG A 137 -2.25 4.53 21.59
C ARG A 137 -2.54 5.94 22.11
N ALA A 138 -3.54 6.63 21.55
CA ALA A 138 -3.92 8.01 21.89
C ALA A 138 -2.76 9.02 21.79
N GLN A 139 -1.79 8.78 20.91
CA GLN A 139 -0.64 9.66 20.70
C GLN A 139 -0.98 10.75 19.67
N GLY A 140 -1.64 11.81 20.11
CA GLY A 140 -2.24 12.83 19.25
C GLY A 140 -1.28 13.47 18.23
N GLU A 141 -0.08 13.87 18.66
CA GLU A 141 0.91 14.50 17.77
C GLU A 141 1.43 13.54 16.70
N LEU A 142 1.82 12.33 17.10
CA LEU A 142 2.28 11.30 16.17
C LEU A 142 1.17 10.88 15.22
N THR A 143 -0.05 10.71 15.72
CA THR A 143 -1.25 10.40 14.92
C THR A 143 -1.48 11.47 13.85
N ALA A 144 -1.41 12.76 14.21
CA ALA A 144 -1.57 13.85 13.26
C ALA A 144 -0.45 13.87 12.21
N PHE A 145 0.79 13.63 12.62
CA PHE A 145 1.93 13.55 11.72
C PHE A 145 1.78 12.44 10.68
N VAL A 146 1.47 11.22 11.12
CA VAL A 146 1.31 10.07 10.21
C VAL A 146 0.01 10.16 9.40
N THR A 147 -1.04 10.82 9.91
CA THR A 147 -2.27 11.11 9.14
C THR A 147 -1.95 11.97 7.91
N ASN A 148 -1.12 13.01 8.09
CA ASN A 148 -0.68 13.83 6.96
C ASN A 148 0.15 13.02 5.95
N LYS A 149 1.09 12.20 6.43
CA LYS A 149 1.87 11.31 5.55
C LYS A 149 0.98 10.36 4.76
N PHE A 150 0.04 9.68 5.43
CA PHE A 150 -0.88 8.75 4.78
C PHE A 150 -1.73 9.45 3.71
N ARG A 151 -2.26 10.64 4.01
CA ARG A 151 -2.98 11.46 3.03
C ARG A 151 -2.11 11.76 1.80
N ASP A 152 -0.88 12.21 2.01
CA ASP A 152 0.02 12.61 0.93
C ASP A 152 0.43 11.39 0.07
N LYS A 153 0.61 10.21 0.67
CA LYS A 153 0.84 8.95 -0.04
C LYS A 153 -0.37 8.49 -0.84
N LYS A 154 -1.58 8.62 -0.29
CA LYS A 154 -2.83 8.33 -1.02
C LYS A 154 -3.00 9.26 -2.23
N GLU A 155 -2.68 10.54 -2.12
CA GLU A 155 -2.74 11.46 -3.27
C GLU A 155 -1.66 11.16 -4.31
N LEU A 156 -0.44 10.78 -3.89
CA LEU A 156 0.59 10.31 -4.82
C LEU A 156 0.15 9.06 -5.58
N LEU A 157 -0.38 8.07 -4.85
CA LEU A 157 -0.92 6.84 -5.44
C LEU A 157 -2.01 7.17 -6.47
N LYS A 158 -2.96 8.03 -6.10
CA LYS A 158 -4.02 8.52 -6.99
C LYS A 158 -3.47 9.18 -8.26
N ALA A 159 -2.45 10.04 -8.14
CA ALA A 159 -1.82 10.68 -9.29
C ALA A 159 -1.15 9.66 -10.24
N ARG A 160 -0.49 8.63 -9.68
CA ARG A 160 0.09 7.53 -10.45
C ARG A 160 -0.98 6.71 -11.17
N MET A 161 -2.05 6.36 -10.48
CA MET A 161 -3.20 5.65 -11.06
C MET A 161 -3.90 6.48 -12.16
N PHE A 162 -4.01 7.79 -11.98
CA PHE A 162 -4.54 8.68 -13.02
C PHE A 162 -3.65 8.70 -14.27
N THR A 163 -2.33 8.76 -14.09
CA THR A 163 -1.37 8.70 -15.20
C THR A 163 -1.53 7.40 -15.99
N LEU A 164 -1.69 6.28 -15.29
CA LEU A 164 -1.95 4.97 -15.86
C LEU A 164 -3.23 4.98 -16.72
N LYS A 165 -4.33 5.53 -16.17
CA LYS A 165 -5.62 5.67 -16.87
C LYS A 165 -5.52 6.53 -18.13
N MET A 166 -4.82 7.66 -18.07
CA MET A 166 -4.65 8.55 -19.22
C MET A 166 -3.84 7.92 -20.34
N ARG A 167 -2.77 7.18 -20.00
CA ARG A 167 -1.99 6.41 -20.98
C ARG A 167 -2.86 5.37 -21.70
N ARG A 168 -3.71 4.65 -20.96
CA ARG A 168 -4.66 3.70 -21.55
C ARG A 168 -5.61 4.37 -22.55
N ALA A 169 -6.21 5.51 -22.18
CA ALA A 169 -7.10 6.25 -23.08
C ALA A 169 -6.38 6.71 -24.36
N PHE A 170 -5.11 7.14 -24.23
CA PHE A 170 -4.29 7.54 -25.36
C PHE A 170 -3.98 6.36 -26.31
N VAL A 171 -3.55 5.21 -25.78
CA VAL A 171 -3.28 4.00 -26.59
C VAL A 171 -4.54 3.47 -27.27
N ALA A 172 -5.68 3.47 -26.57
CA ALA A 172 -6.96 3.06 -27.16
C ALA A 172 -7.35 3.94 -28.36
N ASN A 173 -7.12 5.27 -28.26
CA ASN A 173 -7.37 6.18 -29.36
C ASN A 173 -6.42 5.94 -30.55
N LEU A 174 -5.14 5.65 -30.31
CA LEU A 174 -4.17 5.33 -31.37
C LEU A 174 -4.54 4.05 -32.13
N ASN A 175 -5.04 3.02 -31.42
CA ASN A 175 -5.44 1.75 -32.03
C ASN A 175 -6.82 1.81 -32.72
N SER A 176 -7.56 2.91 -32.57
CA SER A 176 -8.87 3.14 -33.19
C SER A 176 -8.82 3.97 -34.49
N GLN A 177 -7.61 4.39 -34.90
CA GLN A 177 -7.31 5.07 -36.16
C GLN A 177 -6.65 4.09 -37.14
#